data_AF-A0A524FM52-F1
#
_entry.id   AF-A0A524FM52-F1
#
_cell.length_a   1.000
_cell.length_b   1.000
_cell.length_c   1.000
_cell.angle_alpha   90.00
_cell.angle_beta   90.00
_cell.angle_gamma   90.00
#
_symmetry.space_group_name_H-M   'P 1'
#
loop_
_entity.id
_entity.type
_entity.pdbx_description
1 polymer ?
#
loop_
_entity_poly.entity_id
_entity_poly.type
_entity_poly.pdbx_seq_one_letter_code
_entity_poly.pdbx_strand_id
1 'polypeptide(L)' 'MKVEKETEEEEFIRKEYKSSNYFRRFNLPDTADKDKIDANLDNGILKITIPKKEVEEPQKKRIEIK' A
#
# COMPACT_ATOMS: atom_id res chain seq x y z
N MET A 1 3.30 2.38 -23.13
CA MET A 1 4.46 2.41 -22.22
C MET A 1 5.70 2.53 -23.08
N LYS A 2 6.29 3.74 -23.18
CA LYS A 2 7.52 3.94 -23.96
C LYS A 2 8.66 3.33 -23.15
N VAL A 3 9.33 2.35 -23.74
CA VAL A 3 10.64 1.91 -23.27
C VAL A 3 11.60 2.91 -23.89
N GLU A 4 12.01 3.91 -23.10
CA GLU A 4 13.13 4.76 -23.49
C GLU A 4 14.37 3.88 -23.57
N LYS A 5 14.93 3.76 -24.77
CA LYS A 5 16.23 3.13 -25.00
C LYS A 5 17.26 4.09 -24.43
N GLU A 6 17.67 3.86 -23.19
CA GLU A 6 18.92 4.41 -22.69
C GLU A 6 20.06 3.79 -23.51
N THR A 7 20.61 4.62 -24.38
CA THR A 7 21.82 4.41 -25.16
C THR A 7 23.01 4.46 -24.22
N GLU A 8 23.41 3.30 -23.68
CA GLU A 8 24.76 3.00 -23.22
C GLU A 8 24.92 1.48 -23.41
N GLU A 9 25.56 1.12 -24.52
CA GLU A 9 25.78 -0.26 -24.97
C GLU A 9 26.85 -0.94 -24.10
N GLU A 10 26.55 -1.23 -22.84
CA GLU A 10 27.21 -2.35 -22.16
C GLU A 10 26.60 -3.65 -22.70
N GLU A 11 27.39 -4.45 -23.42
CA GLU A 11 26.94 -5.76 -23.92
C GLU A 11 26.75 -6.74 -22.76
N PHE A 12 25.53 -6.79 -22.22
CA PHE A 12 25.15 -7.80 -21.25
C PHE A 12 24.96 -9.15 -21.96
N ILE A 13 25.73 -10.18 -21.56
CA ILE A 13 25.47 -11.56 -21.98
C ILE A 13 24.09 -12.04 -21.48
N ARG A 14 23.64 -11.57 -20.30
CA ARG A 14 22.33 -11.87 -19.72
C ARG A 14 21.88 -10.79 -18.73
N LYS A 15 20.61 -10.37 -18.83
CA LYS A 15 19.96 -9.41 -17.91
C LYS A 15 18.70 -10.03 -17.33
N GLU A 16 18.71 -10.31 -16.03
CA GLU A 16 17.60 -10.99 -15.33
C GLU A 16 16.66 -10.02 -14.60
N TYR A 17 17.16 -8.84 -14.25
CA TYR A 17 16.39 -7.82 -13.54
C TYR A 17 16.00 -6.70 -14.48
N LYS A 18 14.74 -6.27 -14.37
CA LYS A 18 14.19 -5.14 -15.11
C LYS A 18 14.00 -3.97 -14.16
N SER A 19 14.58 -2.83 -14.49
CA SER A 19 14.16 -1.54 -13.94
C SER A 19 12.92 -1.08 -14.69
N SER A 20 11.89 -0.70 -13.95
CA SER A 20 10.68 -0.10 -14.53
C SER A 20 9.95 0.74 -13.49
N ASN A 21 9.24 1.77 -13.95
CA ASN A 21 8.31 2.50 -13.11
C ASN A 21 7.21 1.56 -12.61
N TYR A 22 6.90 1.63 -11.32
CA TYR A 22 5.90 0.80 -10.66
C TYR A 22 4.88 1.68 -9.93
N PHE A 23 3.59 1.41 -10.16
CA PHE A 23 2.49 2.14 -9.55
C PHE A 23 1.38 1.17 -9.12
N ARG A 24 0.93 1.30 -7.86
CA ARG A 24 -0.27 0.62 -7.36
C ARG A 24 -1.15 1.60 -6.59
N ARG A 25 -2.46 1.41 -6.68
CA ARG A 25 -3.48 2.16 -5.95
C ARG A 25 -4.43 1.18 -5.27
N PHE A 26 -4.76 1.46 -4.02
CA PHE A 26 -5.70 0.67 -3.23
C PHE A 26 -6.84 1.58 -2.78
N ASN A 27 -8.07 1.05 -2.79
CA ASN A 27 -9.19 1.72 -2.16
C ASN A 27 -9.22 1.33 -0.69
N LEU A 28 -9.14 2.32 0.20
CA LEU A 28 -9.24 2.10 1.63
C LEU A 28 -10.70 2.22 2.07
N PRO A 29 -11.17 1.35 2.98
CA PRO A 29 -12.49 1.49 3.57
C PRO A 29 -12.58 2.73 4.47
N ASP A 30 -13.79 3.18 4.77
CA ASP A 30 -14.02 4.34 5.66
C ASP A 30 -13.54 4.11 7.10
N THR A 31 -13.39 2.84 7.48
CA THR A 31 -12.85 2.40 8.76
C THR A 31 -11.32 2.54 8.85
N ALA A 32 -10.62 2.93 7.79
CA ALA A 32 -9.19 3.24 7.86
C ALA A 32 -8.95 4.63 8.48
N ASP A 33 -8.02 4.71 9.44
CA ASP A 33 -7.54 5.97 10.02
C ASP A 33 -6.42 6.51 9.14
N LYS A 34 -6.76 7.48 8.26
CA LYS A 34 -5.86 8.01 7.24
C LYS A 34 -4.76 8.90 7.81
N ASP A 35 -4.98 9.48 8.99
CA ASP A 35 -4.06 10.42 9.61
C ASP A 35 -2.88 9.71 10.30
N LYS A 36 -3.00 8.39 10.50
CA LYS A 36 -2.01 7.55 11.19
C LYS A 36 -1.39 6.48 10.29
N ILE A 37 -1.43 6.68 8.98
CA ILE A 37 -0.75 5.78 8.03
C ILE A 37 0.77 5.95 8.20
N ASP A 38 1.48 4.82 8.29
CA ASP A 38 2.94 4.79 8.39
C ASP A 38 3.54 3.85 7.33
N ALA A 39 4.79 4.11 6.94
CA ALA A 39 5.50 3.35 5.93
C ALA A 39 6.97 3.15 6.31
N ASN A 40 7.46 1.93 6.14
CA ASN A 40 8.86 1.58 6.37
C ASN A 40 9.39 0.74 5.20
N LEU A 41 10.58 1.10 4.72
CA LEU A 41 11.32 0.35 3.71
C LEU A 41 12.52 -0.29 4.38
N ASP A 42 12.51 -1.62 4.46
CA ASP A 42 13.60 -2.39 5.05
C ASP A 42 13.89 -3.62 4.19
N ASN A 43 15.17 -3.90 3.96
CA ASN A 43 15.64 -5.05 3.17
C ASN A 43 14.95 -5.21 1.79
N GLY A 44 14.64 -4.09 1.12
CA GLY A 44 13.96 -4.08 -0.18
C GLY A 44 12.44 -4.34 -0.13
N ILE A 45 11.84 -4.39 1.05
CA ILE A 45 10.40 -4.59 1.25
C ILE A 45 9.77 -3.30 1.78
N LEU A 46 8.82 -2.74 1.01
CA LEU A 46 7.99 -1.63 1.46
C LEU A 46 6.81 -2.16 2.29
N LYS A 47 6.83 -1.92 3.60
CA LYS A 47 5.72 -2.22 4.53
C LYS A 47 4.90 -0.95 4.78
N ILE A 48 3.61 -1.01 4.51
CA ILE A 48 2.65 0.08 4.76
C ILE A 48 1.69 -0.37 5.85
N THR A 49 1.61 0.38 6.95
CA THR A 49 0.72 0.11 8.09
C THR A 49 -0.45 1.08 8.05
N ILE A 50 -1.67 0.55 7.97
CA ILE A 50 -2.90 1.34 7.90
C ILE A 50 -3.77 0.95 9.11
N PRO A 51 -3.80 1.77 10.17
CA PRO A 51 -4.62 1.50 11.33
C PRO A 51 -6.11 1.64 10.98
N LYS A 52 -6.94 0.94 11.74
CA LYS A 52 -8.40 1.13 11.71
C LYS A 52 -8.79 2.21 12.72
N LYS A 53 -9.81 2.99 12.39
CA LYS A 53 -10.47 3.89 13.33
C LYS A 53 -11.03 3.10 14.49
N GLU A 54 -10.93 3.67 15.69
CA GLU A 54 -11.64 3.18 16.85
C GLU A 54 -13.15 3.30 16.57
N VAL A 55 -13.86 2.18 16.68
CA VAL A 55 -15.32 2.15 16.61
C VAL A 55 -15.80 2.21 18.04
N GLU A 56 -16.55 3.24 18.40
CA GLU A 56 -17.25 3.25 19.69
C GLU A 56 -18.09 1.98 19.78
N GLU A 57 -17.92 1.20 20.85
CA GLU A 57 -18.74 0.02 21.06
C GLU A 57 -20.21 0.44 21.01
N PRO A 58 -21.06 -0.25 20.23
CA PRO A 58 -22.45 0.11 20.16
C PRO A 58 -23.03 0.04 21.57
N GLN A 59 -23.48 1.19 22.10
CA GLN A 59 -24.21 1.23 23.35
C GLN A 59 -25.43 0.33 23.19
N LYS A 60 -25.39 -0.85 23.82
CA LYS A 60 -26.47 -1.82 23.77
C LYS A 60 -27.71 -1.18 24.38
N LYS A 61 -28.59 -0.62 23.55
CA LYS A 61 -29.91 -0.19 24.01
C LYS A 61 -30.72 -1.45 24.31
N ARG A 62 -30.97 -1.71 25.59
CA ARG A 62 -31.89 -2.75 26.04
C ARG A 62 -33.30 -2.30 25.65
N ILE A 63 -33.94 -3.05 24.74
CA ILE A 63 -35.35 -2.85 24.41
C ILE A 63 -36.14 -3.83 25.28
N GLU A 64 -36.99 -3.31 26.16
CA GLU A 64 -37.95 -4.12 26.91
C GLU A 64 -39.18 -4.40 26.04
N ILE A 65 -39.58 -5.66 25.99
CA ILE A 65 -40.81 -6.11 25.32
C ILE A 65 -41.92 -6.08 26.36
N LYS A 66 -43.06 -5.46 26.03
CA LYS A 66 -44.31 -5.50 26.83
C LYS A 66 -45.20 -6.65 26.39
#